data_AF-A0A5R8ZH47-F1
#
_entry.id   AF-A0A5R8ZH47-F1
#
_cell.length_a   1.000
_cell.length_b   1.000
_cell.length_c   1.000
_cell.angle_alpha   90.00
_cell.angle_beta   90.00
_cell.angle_gamma   90.00
#
_symmetry.space_group_name_H-M   'P 1'
#
loop_
_entity.id
_entity.type
_entity.pdbx_description
1 polymer ?
#
loop_
_entity_poly.entity_id
_entity_poly.type
_entity_poly.pdbx_seq_one_letter_code
_entity_poly.pdbx_strand_id
1 'polypeptide(L)' 'MPAKPRMQDLQDDLLSTASDLESLSEALDGHARYLRYSIHRHEARTLDGHAQDLRETASEMRDIAQGITP' A
#
# COMPACT_ATOMS: atom_id res chain seq x y z
N MET A 1 0.61 -32.87 -10.34
CA MET A 1 1.03 -31.91 -9.30
C MET A 1 0.92 -30.48 -9.86
N PRO A 2 -0.19 -29.73 -9.68
CA PRO A 2 -0.36 -28.39 -10.25
C PRO A 2 -0.35 -27.24 -9.21
N ALA A 3 0.34 -27.38 -8.08
CA ALA A 3 0.32 -26.37 -7.00
C ALA A 3 1.21 -25.15 -7.24
N LYS A 4 2.30 -25.31 -8.00
CA LYS A 4 3.31 -24.26 -8.26
C LYS A 4 2.78 -23.01 -8.99
N PRO A 5 1.97 -23.11 -10.07
CA PRO A 5 1.50 -21.92 -10.77
C PRO A 5 0.58 -21.06 -9.89
N ARG A 6 -0.30 -21.67 -9.08
CA ARG A 6 -1.21 -20.94 -8.19
C ARG A 6 -0.49 -20.13 -7.10
N MET A 7 0.64 -20.62 -6.60
CA MET A 7 1.43 -19.89 -5.60
C MET A 7 2.19 -18.72 -6.22
N GLN A 8 2.62 -18.85 -7.47
CA GLN A 8 3.18 -17.74 -8.25
C GLN A 8 2.13 -16.68 -8.57
N ASP A 9 0.95 -17.10 -9.04
CA ASP A 9 -0.16 -16.17 -9.32
C ASP A 9 -0.53 -15.35 -8.07
N LEU A 10 -0.60 -16.01 -6.90
CA LEU A 10 -0.87 -15.34 -5.62
C LEU A 10 0.26 -14.38 -5.20
N GLN A 11 1.51 -14.77 -5.42
CA GLN A 11 2.66 -13.89 -5.15
C GLN A 11 2.61 -12.64 -6.03
N ASP A 12 2.33 -12.80 -7.32
CA ASP A 12 2.22 -11.69 -8.27
C ASP A 12 1.05 -10.76 -7.93
N ASP A 13 -0.11 -11.31 -7.55
CA ASP A 13 -1.29 -10.55 -7.12
C ASP A 13 -1.01 -9.72 -5.85
N LEU A 14 -0.31 -10.30 -4.87
CA LEU A 14 0.08 -9.61 -3.64
C LEU A 14 1.07 -8.48 -3.91
N LEU A 15 2.05 -8.70 -4.78
CA LEU A 15 3.00 -7.67 -5.19
C LEU A 15 2.32 -6.54 -5.96
N SER A 16 1.40 -6.87 -6.88
CA SER A 16 0.60 -5.87 -7.61
C SER A 16 -0.23 -5.03 -6.65
N THR A 17 -0.95 -5.67 -5.73
CA THR A 17 -1.79 -4.97 -4.75
C THR A 17 -0.96 -4.07 -3.84
N ALA A 18 0.23 -4.51 -3.41
CA ALA A 18 1.15 -3.67 -2.65
C ALA A 18 1.60 -2.42 -3.42
N SER A 19 1.89 -2.56 -4.72
CA SER A 19 2.25 -1.42 -5.58
C SER A 19 1.09 -0.43 -5.74
N ASP A 20 -0.15 -0.93 -5.82
CA ASP A 20 -1.34 -0.08 -5.91
C ASP A 20 -1.56 0.72 -4.60
N LEU A 21 -1.35 0.07 -3.45
CA LEU A 21 -1.43 0.75 -2.15
C LEU A 21 -0.34 1.81 -1.97
N GLU A 22 0.89 1.55 -2.44
CA GLU A 22 1.96 2.56 -2.43
C GLU A 22 1.57 3.78 -3.26
N SER A 23 1.06 3.57 -4.47
CA SER A 23 0.60 4.64 -5.36
C SER A 23 -0.53 5.45 -4.72
N LEU A 24 -1.47 4.79 -4.05
CA LEU A 24 -2.54 5.46 -3.30
C LEU A 24 -1.98 6.29 -2.13
N SER A 25 -1.01 5.74 -1.38
CA SER A 25 -0.37 6.46 -0.28
C SER A 25 0.33 7.75 -0.75
N GLU A 26 0.99 7.72 -1.92
CA GLU A 26 1.62 8.90 -2.51
C GLU A 26 0.59 9.97 -2.93
N ALA A 27 -0.55 9.53 -3.48
CA ALA A 27 -1.63 10.44 -3.83
C ALA A 27 -2.26 11.09 -2.60
N LEU A 28 -2.40 10.35 -1.49
CA LEU A 28 -2.88 10.87 -0.21
C LEU A 28 -1.89 11.87 0.40
N ASP A 29 -0.59 11.59 0.37
CA ASP A 29 0.46 12.54 0.80
C ASP A 29 0.38 13.87 0.03
N GLY A 30 0.13 13.80 -1.28
CA GLY A 30 -0.07 14.97 -2.12
C GLY A 30 -1.27 15.82 -1.66
N HIS A 31 -2.40 15.16 -1.35
CA HIS A 31 -3.60 15.82 -0.84
C HIS A 31 -3.41 16.35 0.58
N ALA A 32 -2.77 15.61 1.47
CA ALA A 32 -2.47 16.05 2.83
C ALA A 32 -1.60 17.30 2.80
N ARG A 33 -0.59 17.34 1.92
CA ARG A 33 0.26 18.51 1.69
C ARG A 33 -0.55 19.72 1.22
N TYR A 34 -1.48 19.54 0.28
CA TYR A 34 -2.39 20.60 -0.16
C TYR A 34 -3.26 21.12 0.98
N LEU A 35 -3.91 20.22 1.74
CA LEU A 35 -4.80 20.57 2.86
C LEU A 35 -4.06 21.25 4.01
N ARG A 36 -2.79 20.89 4.25
CA ARG A 36 -1.96 21.48 5.31
C ARG A 36 -1.71 22.98 5.13
N TYR A 37 -1.69 23.46 3.89
CA TYR A 37 -1.61 24.89 3.57
C TYR A 37 -2.98 25.57 3.47
N SER A 38 -4.07 24.81 3.61
CA SER A 38 -5.43 25.31 3.72
C SER A 38 -5.87 25.41 5.19
N ILE A 39 -7.13 25.79 5.41
CA ILE A 39 -7.77 25.79 6.75
C ILE A 39 -8.02 24.37 7.28
N HIS A 40 -7.94 23.35 6.40
CA HIS A 40 -8.24 21.94 6.64
C HIS A 40 -7.06 21.14 7.23
N ARG A 41 -6.42 21.68 8.28
CA ARG A 41 -5.25 21.05 8.90
C ARG A 41 -5.57 19.75 9.65
N HIS A 42 -6.82 19.58 10.08
CA HIS A 42 -7.25 18.36 10.75
C HIS A 42 -7.35 17.21 9.75
N GLU A 43 -7.99 17.46 8.61
CA GLU A 43 -8.12 16.52 7.51
C GLU A 43 -6.74 16.13 6.94
N ALA A 44 -5.81 17.08 6.86
CA ALA A 44 -4.43 16.78 6.48
C ALA A 44 -3.77 15.71 7.38
N ARG A 45 -3.94 15.81 8.70
CA ARG A 45 -3.37 14.82 9.65
C ARG A 45 -4.04 13.46 9.52
N THR A 46 -5.35 13.43 9.28
CA THR A 46 -6.09 12.20 9.04
C THR A 46 -5.61 11.51 7.76
N LEU A 47 -5.37 12.28 6.68
CA LEU A 47 -4.81 11.73 5.44
C LEU A 47 -3.37 11.25 5.60
N ASP A 48 -2.53 11.96 6.35
CA ASP A 48 -1.17 11.51 6.68
C ASP A 48 -1.21 10.14 7.41
N GLY A 49 -2.14 9.97 8.35
CA GLY A 49 -2.35 8.69 9.04
C GLY A 49 -2.78 7.57 8.11
N HIS A 50 -3.77 7.81 7.25
CA HIS A 50 -4.21 6.81 6.27
C HIS A 50 -3.10 6.43 5.28
N ALA A 51 -2.29 7.40 4.84
CA ALA A 51 -1.16 7.13 3.95
C ALA A 51 -0.10 6.25 4.63
N GLN A 52 0.15 6.46 5.92
CA GLN A 52 1.03 5.60 6.70
C GLN A 52 0.47 4.17 6.83
N ASP A 53 -0.79 4.01 7.22
CA ASP A 53 -1.42 2.68 7.39
C ASP A 53 -1.37 1.87 6.08
N LEU A 54 -1.59 2.53 4.94
CA LEU A 54 -1.49 1.91 3.62
C LEU A 54 -0.08 1.45 3.27
N ARG A 55 0.95 2.22 3.65
CA ARG A 55 2.36 1.84 3.45
C ARG A 55 2.74 0.65 4.32
N GLU A 56 2.28 0.62 5.56
CA GLU A 56 2.48 -0.52 6.46
C GLU A 56 1.83 -1.77 5.88
N THR A 57 0.57 -1.67 5.44
CA THR A 57 -0.14 -2.77 4.77
C THR A 57 0.58 -3.25 3.50
N ALA A 58 1.06 -2.32 2.66
CA ALA A 58 1.83 -2.65 1.46
C ALA A 58 3.17 -3.34 1.79
N SER A 59 3.83 -2.93 2.88
CA SER A 59 5.03 -3.61 3.37
C SER A 59 4.73 -5.04 3.79
N GLU A 60 3.69 -5.25 4.60
CA GLU A 60 3.29 -6.57 5.06
C GLU A 60 2.92 -7.50 3.89
N MET A 61 2.19 -7.00 2.89
CA MET A 61 1.85 -7.78 1.70
C MET A 61 3.10 -8.20 0.91
N ARG A 62 4.12 -7.33 0.81
CA ARG A 62 5.41 -7.70 0.18
C ARG A 62 6.15 -8.75 0.99
N ASP A 63 6.18 -8.62 2.31
CA ASP A 63 6.85 -9.59 3.17
C ASP A 63 6.19 -10.97 3.08
N ILE A 64 4.85 -11.01 3.04
CA ILE A 64 4.08 -12.24 2.80
C ILE A 64 4.39 -12.80 1.41
N ALA A 65 4.34 -11.96 0.36
CA ALA A 65 4.62 -12.38 -1.01
C ALA A 65 6.03 -12.96 -1.16
N GLN A 66 7.03 -12.38 -0.51
CA GLN A 66 8.41 -12.88 -0.49
C GLN A 66 8.55 -14.19 0.30
N GLY A 67 7.73 -14.38 1.33
CA GLY A 67 7.62 -15.63 2.09
C GLY A 67 7.01 -16.79 1.29
N ILE A 68 6.32 -16.50 0.18
CA ILE A 68 5.84 -17.52 -0.77
C ILE A 68 7.05 -17.98 -1.62
N THR A 69 7.85 -18.88 -1.06
CA THR A 69 8.92 -19.58 -1.79
C THR A 69 8.36 -20.85 -2.45
N PRO A 70 8.69 -21.17 -3.72
CA PRO A 70 8.22 -22.38 -4.42
C PRO A 70 8.86 -23.69 -3.96
#